data_AF-A0AAV3M7A8-F1
#
_entry.id   AF-A0AAV3M7A8-F1
#
_cell.length_a   1.000
_cell.length_b   1.000
_cell.length_c   1.000
_cell.angle_alpha   90.00
_cell.angle_beta   90.00
_cell.angle_gamma   90.00
#
_symmetry.space_group_name_H-M   'P 1'
#
loop_
_entity.id
_entity.type
_entity.pdbx_description
1 polymer ?
#
loop_
_entity_poly.entity_id
_entity_poly.type
_entity_poly.pdbx_seq_one_letter_code
_entity_poly.pdbx_strand_id
1 'polypeptide(L)'
;MKSKTISSMVVGVTLLVSIALISGMVLSMNDEPYHEIDSKGEKVGYSIYVIYHDKVYASVPSNGFYLMKDADPASFKLLPEGTYYEHQFAIDKNHAYCGNLAIPAFNPNSVKSLGNNYFTDGNQTVYCSMGSVRNYQLSTMDELFQSWLYGWDLGDKPQTYIYPMKPLPASSTPYQSLLSRYLATDGQRIFYQGEYMPDADPATLQDIGSLQDDDSVRDSLHFYRDNLNVYYDQYKLPIKSHSGLYSLILDGLFQEGYLIDPQSGNVAMNDILFPEQHAPYQLISRHSQHVNQALFLSRDGVFFYHREKEIIVRAGANPFIDGELKEIAPLVFTHNNQTYYLQDSEIWGTNKNPGLISRSTKIYRFNETNNSPWEKVGDLDHRRFGQVWKKGDEYYYFDNLGSTQLIRYTIYRVDNQRTVNRLLNEKLLPRDIRVLIDNDDLQPIRGTEVVHAITKYR
;
A
#
# COMPACT_ATOMS: atom_id res chain seq x y z
N MET A 1 0.06 -65.73 -4.18
CA MET A 1 -0.53 -65.11 -5.39
C MET A 1 -1.57 -64.04 -5.09
N LYS A 2 -2.63 -64.32 -4.29
CA LYS A 2 -3.71 -63.34 -4.02
C LYS A 2 -3.26 -61.96 -3.49
N SER A 3 -2.29 -61.90 -2.57
CA SER A 3 -1.80 -60.62 -1.99
C SER A 3 -1.11 -59.69 -3.00
N LYS A 4 -0.32 -60.23 -3.94
CA LYS A 4 0.35 -59.42 -4.99
C LYS A 4 -0.66 -58.84 -5.99
N THR A 5 -1.70 -59.61 -6.34
CA THR A 5 -2.77 -59.16 -7.24
C THR A 5 -3.61 -58.06 -6.59
N ILE A 6 -3.96 -58.21 -5.30
CA ILE A 6 -4.68 -57.17 -4.55
C ILE A 6 -3.83 -55.91 -4.44
N SER A 7 -2.54 -56.02 -4.12
CA SER A 7 -1.63 -54.87 -4.05
C SER A 7 -1.49 -54.14 -5.39
N SER A 8 -1.39 -54.87 -6.51
CA SER A 8 -1.31 -54.28 -7.85
C SER A 8 -2.62 -53.59 -8.25
N MET A 9 -3.77 -54.15 -7.87
CA MET A 9 -5.08 -53.57 -8.13
C MET A 9 -5.30 -52.30 -7.30
N VAL A 10 -4.90 -52.31 -6.02
CA VAL A 10 -4.97 -51.13 -5.15
C VAL A 10 -4.09 -50.00 -5.70
N VAL A 11 -2.86 -50.30 -6.11
CA VAL A 11 -1.95 -49.30 -6.72
C VAL A 11 -2.50 -48.75 -8.04
N GLY A 12 -3.09 -49.62 -8.88
CA GLY A 12 -3.72 -49.18 -10.13
C GLY A 12 -4.92 -48.27 -9.90
N VAL A 13 -5.78 -48.62 -8.94
CA VAL A 13 -6.95 -47.80 -8.58
C VAL A 13 -6.50 -46.46 -7.97
N THR A 14 -5.53 -46.44 -7.06
CA THR A 14 -5.03 -45.17 -6.51
C THR A 14 -4.40 -44.28 -7.57
N LEU A 15 -3.61 -44.84 -8.49
CA LEU A 15 -3.02 -44.06 -9.59
C LEU A 15 -4.11 -43.46 -10.49
N LEU A 16 -5.14 -44.22 -10.85
CA LEU A 16 -6.26 -43.73 -11.65
C LEU A 16 -7.03 -42.62 -10.94
N VAL A 17 -7.30 -42.78 -9.64
CA VAL A 17 -7.95 -41.75 -8.82
C VAL A 17 -7.08 -40.49 -8.74
N SER A 18 -5.77 -40.63 -8.56
CA SER A 18 -4.86 -39.48 -8.56
C SER A 18 -4.81 -38.75 -9.90
N ILE A 19 -4.79 -39.48 -11.01
CA ILE A 19 -4.84 -38.87 -12.36
C ILE A 19 -6.16 -38.12 -12.55
N ALA A 20 -7.29 -38.72 -12.16
CA ALA A 20 -8.59 -38.07 -12.26
C ALA A 20 -8.68 -36.81 -11.39
N LEU A 21 -8.08 -36.81 -10.20
CA LEU A 21 -8.03 -35.63 -9.32
C LEU A 21 -7.14 -34.51 -9.88
N ILE A 22 -6.02 -34.86 -10.53
CA ILE A 22 -5.10 -33.85 -11.10
C ILE A 22 -5.62 -33.32 -12.43
N SER A 23 -6.31 -34.13 -13.23
CA SER A 23 -6.73 -33.74 -14.58
C SER A 23 -7.64 -32.52 -14.60
N GLY A 24 -8.62 -32.43 -13.68
CA GLY A 24 -9.51 -31.27 -13.60
C GLY A 24 -8.74 -29.98 -13.30
N MET A 25 -7.72 -30.05 -12.43
CA MET A 25 -6.86 -28.90 -12.15
C MET A 25 -6.08 -28.46 -13.39
N VAL A 26 -5.46 -29.39 -14.11
CA VAL A 26 -4.68 -29.07 -15.32
C VAL A 26 -5.57 -28.47 -16.40
N LEU A 27 -6.78 -28.99 -16.58
CA LEU A 27 -7.72 -28.48 -17.56
C LEU A 27 -8.20 -27.07 -17.20
N SER A 28 -8.50 -26.79 -15.93
CA SER A 28 -8.93 -25.46 -15.47
C SER A 28 -7.92 -24.34 -15.77
N MET A 29 -6.62 -24.68 -15.90
CA MET A 29 -5.57 -23.72 -16.21
C MET A 29 -5.57 -23.30 -17.69
N ASN A 30 -6.16 -24.10 -18.58
CA ASN A 30 -6.17 -23.88 -20.02
C ASN A 30 -7.55 -23.45 -20.57
N ASP A 31 -8.56 -23.37 -19.71
CA ASP A 31 -9.95 -23.28 -20.15
C ASP A 31 -10.38 -21.85 -20.56
N GLU A 32 -9.64 -20.82 -20.12
CA GLU A 32 -10.00 -19.44 -20.45
C GLU A 32 -9.36 -18.94 -21.73
N PRO A 33 -10.16 -18.48 -22.71
CA PRO A 33 -9.65 -17.75 -23.87
C PRO A 33 -9.36 -16.29 -23.47
N TYR A 34 -8.69 -16.06 -22.32
CA TYR A 34 -8.41 -14.74 -21.75
C TYR A 34 -7.83 -13.80 -22.81
N HIS A 35 -6.83 -14.29 -23.57
CA HIS A 35 -6.21 -13.53 -24.64
C HIS A 35 -7.17 -13.20 -25.78
N GLU A 36 -8.12 -14.07 -26.10
CA GLU A 36 -9.09 -13.79 -27.15
C GLU A 36 -10.14 -12.78 -26.70
N ILE A 37 -10.65 -12.90 -25.47
CA ILE A 37 -11.61 -11.95 -24.89
C ILE A 37 -10.97 -10.56 -24.80
N ASP A 38 -9.74 -10.46 -24.27
CA ASP A 38 -9.06 -9.18 -24.09
C ASP A 38 -8.69 -8.51 -25.43
N SER A 39 -8.31 -9.29 -26.45
CA SER A 39 -7.84 -8.74 -27.74
C SER A 39 -8.94 -8.56 -28.79
N LYS A 40 -9.97 -9.40 -28.79
CA LYS A 40 -11.03 -9.42 -29.82
C LYS A 40 -12.40 -9.01 -29.28
N GLY A 41 -12.58 -8.96 -27.96
CA GLY A 41 -13.83 -8.55 -27.35
C GLY A 41 -14.10 -7.06 -27.47
N GLU A 42 -15.38 -6.68 -27.53
CA GLU A 42 -15.81 -5.29 -27.55
C GLU A 42 -15.83 -4.74 -26.12
N LYS A 43 -14.95 -3.77 -25.83
CA LYS A 43 -14.90 -3.13 -24.51
C LYS A 43 -16.09 -2.21 -24.31
N VAL A 44 -16.77 -2.35 -23.18
CA VAL A 44 -17.92 -1.50 -22.83
C VAL A 44 -17.40 -0.21 -22.20
N GLY A 45 -17.09 0.80 -23.02
CA GLY A 45 -16.53 2.07 -22.54
C GLY A 45 -15.22 1.89 -21.75
N TYR A 46 -14.97 2.78 -20.79
CA TYR A 46 -13.83 2.66 -19.87
C TYR A 46 -14.22 1.85 -18.64
N SER A 47 -14.48 0.55 -18.82
CA SER A 47 -14.93 -0.36 -17.77
C SER A 47 -14.16 -1.67 -17.67
N ILE A 48 -14.53 -2.49 -16.68
CA ILE A 48 -14.06 -3.88 -16.55
C ILE A 48 -14.78 -4.84 -17.50
N TYR A 49 -15.79 -4.38 -18.23
CA TYR A 49 -16.71 -5.24 -18.97
C TYR A 49 -16.34 -5.34 -20.45
N VAL A 50 -16.52 -6.56 -20.99
CA VAL A 50 -16.26 -6.90 -22.39
C VAL A 50 -17.41 -7.74 -22.92
N ILE A 51 -17.91 -7.40 -24.10
CA ILE A 51 -18.88 -8.21 -24.84
C ILE A 51 -18.12 -9.05 -25.87
N TYR A 52 -18.28 -10.36 -25.81
CA TYR A 52 -17.61 -11.29 -26.72
C TYR A 52 -18.53 -12.47 -27.06
N HIS A 53 -18.77 -12.71 -28.36
CA HIS A 53 -19.70 -13.73 -28.86
C HIS A 53 -21.09 -13.68 -28.19
N ASP A 54 -21.70 -12.50 -28.14
CA ASP A 54 -23.03 -12.27 -27.57
C ASP A 54 -23.14 -12.72 -26.09
N LYS A 55 -22.05 -12.53 -25.35
CA LYS A 55 -21.95 -12.79 -23.90
C LYS A 55 -21.20 -11.64 -23.24
N VAL A 56 -21.60 -11.31 -22.02
CA VAL A 56 -20.94 -10.27 -21.22
C VAL A 56 -19.95 -10.92 -20.26
N TYR A 57 -18.74 -10.36 -20.21
CA TYR A 57 -17.69 -10.77 -19.29
C TYR A 57 -17.25 -9.57 -18.45
N ALA A 58 -16.96 -9.81 -17.17
CA ALA A 58 -16.33 -8.84 -16.28
C ALA A 58 -14.91 -9.30 -15.93
N SER A 59 -13.95 -8.39 -16.05
CA SER A 59 -12.58 -8.62 -15.59
C SER A 59 -12.52 -8.49 -14.08
N VAL A 60 -11.99 -9.52 -13.41
CA VAL A 60 -11.70 -9.51 -11.98
C VAL A 60 -10.18 -9.57 -11.81
N PRO A 61 -9.54 -8.48 -11.33
CA PRO A 61 -8.10 -8.44 -11.12
C PRO A 61 -7.62 -9.62 -10.28
N SER A 62 -6.51 -10.23 -10.71
CA SER A 62 -5.92 -11.45 -10.14
C SER A 62 -6.75 -12.73 -10.29
N ASN A 63 -7.89 -12.70 -10.98
CA ASN A 63 -8.72 -13.89 -11.21
C ASN A 63 -9.15 -14.07 -12.67
N GLY A 64 -9.00 -13.09 -13.56
CA GLY A 64 -9.35 -13.19 -14.98
C GLY A 64 -10.80 -12.80 -15.27
N PHE A 65 -11.33 -13.22 -16.42
CA PHE A 65 -12.70 -12.87 -16.81
C PHE A 65 -13.72 -13.78 -16.15
N TYR A 66 -14.94 -13.27 -15.96
CA TYR A 66 -16.09 -14.04 -15.51
C TYR A 66 -17.25 -13.82 -16.48
N LEU A 67 -17.80 -14.91 -17.00
CA LEU A 67 -19.03 -14.88 -17.76
C LEU A 67 -20.19 -14.48 -16.85
N MET A 68 -20.88 -13.41 -17.20
CA MET A 68 -22.08 -12.94 -16.51
C MET A 68 -23.31 -13.61 -17.16
N LYS A 69 -23.68 -14.80 -16.68
CA LYS A 69 -24.71 -15.65 -17.30
C LYS A 69 -26.08 -14.99 -17.40
N ASP A 70 -26.43 -14.17 -16.42
CA ASP A 70 -27.74 -13.50 -16.34
C ASP A 70 -27.75 -12.15 -17.06
N ALA A 71 -26.62 -11.74 -17.65
CA ALA A 71 -26.50 -10.48 -18.36
C ALA A 71 -27.13 -10.54 -19.74
N ASP A 72 -27.89 -9.50 -20.08
CA ASP A 72 -28.46 -9.30 -21.41
C ASP A 72 -27.53 -8.42 -22.26
N PRO A 73 -26.74 -8.98 -23.20
CA PRO A 73 -25.71 -8.23 -23.92
C PRO A 73 -26.28 -7.06 -24.73
N ALA A 74 -27.50 -7.22 -25.27
CA ALA A 74 -28.15 -6.22 -26.11
C ALA A 74 -28.54 -4.94 -25.35
N SER A 75 -28.79 -5.04 -24.04
CA SER A 75 -29.14 -3.89 -23.20
C SER A 75 -28.07 -3.53 -22.17
N PHE A 76 -26.97 -4.29 -22.12
CA PHE A 76 -25.88 -4.09 -21.19
C PHE A 76 -25.17 -2.75 -21.41
N LYS A 77 -25.04 -1.96 -20.35
CA LYS A 77 -24.45 -0.63 -20.43
C LYS A 77 -23.94 -0.15 -19.07
N LEU A 78 -23.04 0.82 -19.12
CA LEU A 78 -22.65 1.62 -17.96
C LEU A 78 -23.71 2.67 -17.64
N LEU A 79 -23.62 3.23 -16.44
CA LEU A 79 -24.43 4.41 -16.07
C LEU A 79 -23.91 5.64 -16.85
N PRO A 80 -24.79 6.42 -17.50
CA PRO A 80 -24.37 7.61 -18.26
C PRO A 80 -23.65 8.67 -17.42
N GLU A 81 -24.03 8.78 -16.14
CA GLU A 81 -23.46 9.72 -15.17
C GLU A 81 -22.30 9.12 -14.36
N GLY A 82 -21.87 7.88 -14.68
CA GLY A 82 -20.80 7.20 -13.99
C GLY A 82 -19.45 7.89 -14.17
N THR A 83 -18.67 8.00 -13.11
CA THR A 83 -17.31 8.55 -13.18
C THR A 83 -16.30 7.51 -13.65
N TYR A 84 -15.07 7.93 -14.01
CA TYR A 84 -13.95 7.02 -14.28
C TYR A 84 -13.71 6.03 -13.13
N TYR A 85 -14.06 6.40 -11.89
CA TYR A 85 -13.87 5.56 -10.72
C TYR A 85 -14.97 4.50 -10.53
N GLU A 86 -16.04 4.54 -11.31
CA GLU A 86 -17.24 3.68 -11.19
C GLU A 86 -17.34 2.63 -12.31
N HIS A 87 -16.19 2.32 -12.90
CA HIS A 87 -15.97 1.40 -14.01
C HIS A 87 -16.33 -0.07 -13.72
N GLN A 88 -16.68 -0.39 -12.47
CA GLN A 88 -17.10 -1.70 -11.98
C GLN A 88 -18.62 -1.89 -11.90
N PHE A 89 -19.43 -0.84 -12.12
CA PHE A 89 -20.88 -0.91 -11.99
C PHE A 89 -21.56 -0.82 -13.35
N ALA A 90 -22.51 -1.72 -13.63
CA ALA A 90 -23.25 -1.75 -14.88
C ALA A 90 -24.69 -2.19 -14.67
N ILE A 91 -25.51 -1.97 -15.68
CA ILE A 91 -26.91 -2.40 -15.72
C ILE A 91 -27.24 -3.04 -17.06
N ASP A 92 -28.24 -3.90 -17.07
CA ASP A 92 -28.99 -4.28 -18.26
C ASP A 92 -30.50 -4.08 -18.01
N LYS A 93 -31.37 -4.55 -18.91
CA LYS A 93 -32.83 -4.40 -18.75
C LYS A 93 -33.43 -5.15 -17.53
N ASN A 94 -32.72 -6.12 -16.98
CA ASN A 94 -33.17 -7.04 -15.93
C ASN A 94 -32.45 -6.82 -14.58
N HIS A 95 -31.16 -6.49 -14.60
CA HIS A 95 -30.31 -6.49 -13.41
C HIS A 95 -29.34 -5.30 -13.35
N ALA A 96 -28.93 -4.97 -12.13
CA ALA A 96 -27.74 -4.16 -11.86
C ALA A 96 -26.61 -5.05 -11.34
N TYR A 97 -25.37 -4.69 -11.65
CA TYR A 97 -24.19 -5.49 -11.38
C TYR A 97 -23.13 -4.69 -10.62
N CYS A 98 -22.53 -5.34 -9.61
CA CYS A 98 -21.29 -4.91 -8.99
C CYS A 98 -20.19 -5.92 -9.32
N GLY A 99 -19.21 -5.53 -10.13
CA GLY A 99 -18.29 -6.49 -10.71
C GLY A 99 -19.03 -7.49 -11.61
N ASN A 100 -18.69 -8.77 -11.50
CA ASN A 100 -19.34 -9.82 -12.27
C ASN A 100 -20.66 -10.34 -11.66
N LEU A 101 -21.12 -9.79 -10.53
CA LEU A 101 -22.25 -10.33 -9.76
C LEU A 101 -23.46 -9.39 -9.81
N ALA A 102 -24.65 -9.97 -10.04
CA ALA A 102 -25.91 -9.24 -9.96
C ALA A 102 -26.23 -8.84 -8.52
N ILE A 103 -26.74 -7.63 -8.34
CA ILE A 103 -27.14 -7.11 -7.04
C ILE A 103 -28.57 -7.57 -6.77
N PRO A 104 -28.82 -8.38 -5.73
CA PRO A 104 -30.15 -8.93 -5.48
C PRO A 104 -31.20 -7.83 -5.29
N ALA A 105 -32.37 -8.02 -5.93
CA ALA A 105 -33.52 -7.13 -5.82
C ALA A 105 -33.26 -5.63 -6.12
N PHE A 106 -32.20 -5.31 -6.87
CA PHE A 106 -31.87 -3.94 -7.30
C PHE A 106 -32.58 -3.63 -8.62
N ASN A 107 -33.39 -2.58 -8.66
CA ASN A 107 -34.15 -2.22 -9.86
C ASN A 107 -33.25 -1.48 -10.89
N PRO A 108 -32.93 -2.11 -12.03
CA PRO A 108 -32.05 -1.51 -13.05
C PRO A 108 -32.64 -0.24 -13.70
N ASN A 109 -33.96 -0.06 -13.66
CA ASN A 109 -34.63 1.04 -14.34
C ASN A 109 -34.59 2.37 -13.57
N SER A 110 -34.24 2.33 -12.28
CA SER A 110 -34.20 3.50 -11.39
C SER A 110 -32.83 3.78 -10.80
N VAL A 111 -31.78 3.11 -11.31
CA VAL A 111 -30.41 3.25 -10.80
C VAL A 111 -29.84 4.64 -11.01
N LYS A 112 -29.18 5.15 -9.97
CA LYS A 112 -28.38 6.37 -9.99
C LYS A 112 -27.05 6.15 -9.28
N SER A 113 -26.00 6.77 -9.81
CA SER A 113 -24.76 6.95 -9.06
C SER A 113 -24.94 8.09 -8.07
N LEU A 114 -24.47 7.88 -6.85
CA LEU A 114 -24.39 8.91 -5.80
C LEU A 114 -22.98 9.50 -5.71
N GLY A 115 -22.03 9.02 -6.51
CA GLY A 115 -20.60 9.28 -6.34
C GLY A 115 -19.98 8.36 -5.28
N ASN A 116 -18.65 8.43 -5.15
CA ASN A 116 -17.88 7.64 -4.17
C ASN A 116 -18.09 6.12 -4.23
N ASN A 117 -18.55 5.61 -5.39
CA ASN A 117 -18.93 4.22 -5.62
C ASN A 117 -20.17 3.75 -4.85
N TYR A 118 -21.06 4.68 -4.51
CA TYR A 118 -22.38 4.37 -3.98
C TYR A 118 -23.42 4.48 -5.09
N PHE A 119 -24.34 3.52 -5.11
CA PHE A 119 -25.39 3.43 -6.11
C PHE A 119 -26.72 3.19 -5.42
N THR A 120 -27.79 3.81 -5.92
CA THR A 120 -29.15 3.61 -5.40
C THR A 120 -30.13 3.34 -6.52
N ASP A 121 -31.13 2.50 -6.28
CA ASP A 121 -32.31 2.37 -7.15
C ASP A 121 -33.53 3.14 -6.59
N GLY A 122 -33.33 3.90 -5.51
CA GLY A 122 -34.39 4.61 -4.78
C GLY A 122 -35.04 3.80 -3.65
N ASN A 123 -34.92 2.47 -3.63
CA ASN A 123 -35.38 1.61 -2.54
C ASN A 123 -34.21 1.09 -1.69
N GLN A 124 -33.14 0.63 -2.36
CA GLN A 124 -31.91 0.18 -1.76
C GLN A 124 -30.72 1.01 -2.23
N THR A 125 -29.71 1.11 -1.37
CA THR A 125 -28.44 1.78 -1.66
C THR A 125 -27.31 0.83 -1.33
N VAL A 126 -26.30 0.77 -2.19
CA VAL A 126 -25.18 -0.15 -2.06
C VAL A 126 -23.87 0.59 -2.30
N TYR A 127 -22.83 0.23 -1.54
CA TYR A 127 -21.46 0.48 -1.92
C TYR A 127 -20.98 -0.65 -2.83
N CYS A 128 -20.34 -0.33 -3.94
CA CYS A 128 -19.68 -1.30 -4.81
C CYS A 128 -18.21 -0.90 -5.00
N SER A 129 -17.28 -1.64 -4.41
CA SER A 129 -15.86 -1.26 -4.41
C SER A 129 -15.27 -1.15 -5.81
N MET A 130 -14.39 -0.17 -6.04
CA MET A 130 -13.67 -0.02 -7.31
C MET A 130 -12.62 -1.12 -7.55
N GLY A 131 -12.21 -1.85 -6.50
CA GLY A 131 -11.17 -2.87 -6.56
C GLY A 131 -11.68 -4.23 -6.10
N SER A 132 -11.10 -5.30 -6.64
CA SER A 132 -11.36 -6.65 -6.15
C SER A 132 -10.47 -6.99 -4.95
N VAL A 133 -11.01 -7.81 -4.04
CA VAL A 133 -10.29 -8.36 -2.88
C VAL A 133 -10.38 -9.88 -2.90
N ARG A 134 -9.47 -10.57 -2.19
CA ARG A 134 -9.57 -12.03 -2.04
C ARG A 134 -10.91 -12.39 -1.38
N ASN A 135 -11.62 -13.34 -1.98
CA ASN A 135 -12.85 -13.87 -1.43
C ASN A 135 -12.54 -14.89 -0.33
N TYR A 136 -12.54 -14.43 0.92
CA TYR A 136 -12.30 -15.29 2.09
C TYR A 136 -13.51 -16.16 2.48
N GLN A 137 -14.67 -15.98 1.84
CA GLN A 137 -15.82 -16.89 2.05
C GLN A 137 -15.64 -18.21 1.29
N LEU A 138 -14.82 -18.21 0.24
CA LEU A 138 -14.46 -19.42 -0.49
C LEU A 138 -13.35 -20.15 0.26
N SER A 139 -13.66 -21.32 0.85
CA SER A 139 -12.65 -22.12 1.53
C SER A 139 -11.66 -22.71 0.52
N THR A 140 -10.44 -23.01 0.96
CA THR A 140 -9.42 -23.65 0.10
C THR A 140 -9.90 -24.98 -0.47
N MET A 141 -10.69 -25.76 0.28
CA MET A 141 -11.23 -27.03 -0.20
C MET A 141 -12.31 -26.83 -1.27
N ASP A 142 -13.17 -25.82 -1.10
CA ASP A 142 -14.18 -25.47 -2.09
C ASP A 142 -13.55 -24.92 -3.36
N GLU A 143 -12.53 -24.05 -3.23
CA GLU A 143 -11.74 -23.56 -4.36
C GLU A 143 -11.14 -24.71 -5.17
N LEU A 144 -10.53 -25.71 -4.50
CA LEU A 144 -9.98 -26.88 -5.17
C LEU A 144 -11.05 -27.71 -5.89
N PHE A 145 -12.17 -27.97 -5.21
CA PHE A 145 -13.26 -28.76 -5.79
C PHE A 145 -13.93 -28.05 -6.96
N GLN A 146 -14.19 -26.75 -6.84
CA GLN A 146 -14.74 -25.92 -7.91
C GLN A 146 -13.79 -25.79 -9.09
N SER A 147 -12.48 -25.59 -8.85
CA SER A 147 -11.47 -25.58 -9.92
C SER A 147 -11.47 -26.90 -10.68
N TRP A 148 -11.56 -28.02 -9.96
CA TRP A 148 -11.62 -29.34 -10.56
C TRP A 148 -12.86 -29.53 -11.43
N LEU A 149 -14.05 -29.14 -10.94
CA LEU A 149 -15.29 -29.20 -11.71
C LEU A 149 -15.25 -28.28 -12.94
N TYR A 150 -14.73 -27.07 -12.75
CA TYR A 150 -14.58 -26.08 -13.82
C TYR A 150 -13.73 -26.60 -14.97
N GLY A 151 -12.57 -27.21 -14.68
CA GLY A 151 -11.73 -27.79 -15.73
C GLY A 151 -12.37 -28.95 -16.50
N TRP A 152 -13.39 -29.60 -15.93
CA TRP A 152 -14.19 -30.62 -16.64
C TRP A 152 -15.43 -30.04 -17.33
N ASP A 153 -15.61 -28.71 -17.34
CA ASP A 153 -16.83 -28.02 -17.78
C ASP A 153 -18.10 -28.53 -17.05
N LEU A 154 -17.92 -28.95 -15.79
CA LEU A 154 -18.99 -29.48 -14.93
C LEU A 154 -19.46 -28.46 -13.87
N GLY A 155 -18.79 -27.32 -13.77
CA GLY A 155 -19.08 -26.31 -12.77
C GLY A 155 -18.54 -24.94 -13.16
N ASP A 156 -18.88 -23.95 -12.33
CA ASP A 156 -18.44 -22.57 -12.56
C ASP A 156 -17.02 -22.34 -12.07
N LYS A 157 -16.36 -21.39 -12.72
CA LYS A 157 -15.05 -20.91 -12.31
C LYS A 157 -15.10 -20.42 -10.86
N PRO A 158 -14.18 -20.86 -9.99
CA PRO A 158 -14.16 -20.46 -8.59
C PRO A 158 -13.94 -18.96 -8.44
N GLN A 159 -14.78 -18.28 -7.66
CA GLN A 159 -14.67 -16.83 -7.39
C GLN A 159 -13.65 -16.56 -6.28
N THR A 160 -12.36 -16.61 -6.60
CA THR A 160 -11.27 -16.41 -5.61
C THR A 160 -11.02 -14.94 -5.26
N TYR A 161 -11.39 -14.02 -6.14
CA TYR A 161 -11.44 -12.57 -5.88
C TYR A 161 -12.83 -12.04 -6.18
N ILE A 162 -13.29 -11.03 -5.47
CA ILE A 162 -14.63 -10.44 -5.64
C ILE A 162 -14.54 -8.93 -5.51
N TYR A 163 -15.42 -8.20 -6.19
CA TYR A 163 -15.66 -6.79 -5.91
C TYR A 163 -16.58 -6.68 -4.68
N PRO A 164 -16.10 -6.17 -3.52
CA PRO A 164 -16.96 -6.03 -2.36
C PRO A 164 -18.20 -5.19 -2.65
N MET A 165 -19.36 -5.76 -2.36
CA MET A 165 -20.65 -5.06 -2.41
C MET A 165 -21.26 -5.07 -1.01
N LYS A 166 -21.66 -3.91 -0.52
CA LYS A 166 -22.30 -3.77 0.79
C LYS A 166 -23.61 -2.97 0.67
N PRO A 167 -24.76 -3.56 1.01
CA PRO A 167 -25.99 -2.81 1.13
C PRO A 167 -25.94 -1.92 2.36
N LEU A 168 -26.43 -0.70 2.21
CA LEU A 168 -26.63 0.24 3.31
C LEU A 168 -27.98 -0.03 4.00
N PRO A 169 -28.09 0.27 5.31
CA PRO A 169 -29.37 0.18 6.01
C PRO A 169 -30.39 1.16 5.41
N ALA A 170 -31.67 0.84 5.55
CA ALA A 170 -32.75 1.74 5.15
C ALA A 170 -32.61 3.10 5.84
N SER A 171 -32.99 4.16 5.12
CA SER A 171 -33.01 5.52 5.62
C SER A 171 -34.28 6.24 5.18
N SER A 172 -34.79 7.13 6.03
CA SER A 172 -35.88 8.05 5.69
C SER A 172 -35.43 9.21 4.80
N THR A 173 -34.12 9.45 4.71
CA THR A 173 -33.48 10.50 3.92
C THR A 173 -32.61 9.86 2.84
N PRO A 174 -32.63 10.40 1.60
CA PRO A 174 -31.78 9.89 0.53
C PRO A 174 -30.30 9.97 0.91
N TYR A 175 -29.55 8.93 0.56
CA TYR A 175 -28.09 8.95 0.66
C TYR A 175 -27.49 9.89 -0.40
N GLN A 176 -26.35 10.47 -0.06
CA GLN A 176 -25.52 11.29 -0.95
C GLN A 176 -24.03 11.02 -0.65
N SER A 177 -23.15 11.24 -1.63
CA SER A 177 -21.71 11.28 -1.37
C SER A 177 -21.37 12.37 -0.36
N LEU A 178 -20.40 12.08 0.50
CA LEU A 178 -19.82 13.04 1.44
C LEU A 178 -18.32 13.19 1.15
N LEU A 179 -17.78 14.41 1.17
CA LEU A 179 -16.37 14.69 0.85
C LEU A 179 -15.93 14.06 -0.50
N SER A 180 -14.63 13.85 -0.69
CA SER A 180 -14.06 13.54 -2.02
C SER A 180 -14.18 12.06 -2.44
N ARG A 181 -14.01 11.10 -1.51
CA ARG A 181 -13.99 9.66 -1.81
C ARG A 181 -14.55 8.82 -0.66
N TYR A 182 -15.02 7.62 -1.01
CA TYR A 182 -15.39 6.51 -0.11
C TYR A 182 -16.52 6.75 0.90
N LEU A 183 -16.92 8.00 1.12
CA LEU A 183 -17.92 8.37 2.11
C LEU A 183 -19.28 8.63 1.49
N ALA A 184 -20.33 8.15 2.16
CA ALA A 184 -21.71 8.52 1.91
C ALA A 184 -22.44 8.81 3.22
N THR A 185 -23.48 9.63 3.15
CA THR A 185 -24.30 9.99 4.31
C THR A 185 -25.77 10.08 3.93
N ASP A 186 -26.64 9.75 4.88
CA ASP A 186 -28.07 10.06 4.83
C ASP A 186 -28.42 11.35 5.62
N GLY A 187 -27.41 12.12 6.05
CA GLY A 187 -27.55 13.30 6.89
C GLY A 187 -27.64 13.01 8.40
N GLN A 188 -27.71 11.74 8.81
CA GLN A 188 -27.64 11.33 10.23
C GLN A 188 -26.45 10.41 10.52
N ARG A 189 -26.09 9.57 9.55
CA ARG A 189 -25.03 8.56 9.64
C ARG A 189 -24.05 8.76 8.50
N ILE A 190 -22.80 8.37 8.74
CA ILE A 190 -21.76 8.36 7.71
C ILE A 190 -21.31 6.92 7.50
N PHE A 191 -21.04 6.57 6.26
CA PHE A 191 -20.54 5.26 5.87
C PHE A 191 -19.26 5.42 5.04
N TYR A 192 -18.19 4.74 5.43
CA TYR A 192 -16.94 4.61 4.68
C TYR A 192 -16.90 3.23 4.00
N GLN A 193 -16.88 3.19 2.67
CA GLN A 193 -16.93 1.95 1.89
C GLN A 193 -18.05 0.97 2.34
N GLY A 194 -19.22 1.51 2.66
CA GLY A 194 -20.37 0.79 3.18
C GLY A 194 -20.33 0.46 4.67
N GLU A 195 -19.24 0.74 5.38
CA GLU A 195 -19.09 0.53 6.83
C GLU A 195 -19.56 1.75 7.61
N TYR A 196 -20.37 1.54 8.63
CA TYR A 196 -20.88 2.62 9.49
C TYR A 196 -19.74 3.26 10.30
N MET A 197 -19.71 4.59 10.35
CA MET A 197 -18.79 5.39 11.17
C MET A 197 -19.51 5.83 12.47
N PRO A 198 -19.22 5.21 13.62
CA PRO A 198 -19.90 5.52 14.87
C PRO A 198 -19.57 6.93 15.38
N ASP A 199 -20.57 7.63 15.92
CA ASP A 199 -20.47 8.99 16.50
C ASP A 199 -20.01 10.10 15.54
N ALA A 200 -19.82 9.80 14.25
CA ALA A 200 -19.41 10.79 13.27
C ALA A 200 -20.54 11.76 12.94
N ASP A 201 -20.26 13.05 13.04
CA ASP A 201 -21.22 14.11 12.72
C ASP A 201 -21.15 14.48 11.23
N PRO A 202 -22.19 14.15 10.42
CA PRO A 202 -22.20 14.44 8.99
C PRO A 202 -22.13 15.93 8.66
N ALA A 203 -22.57 16.80 9.57
CA ALA A 203 -22.62 18.24 9.33
C ALA A 203 -21.25 18.91 9.48
N THR A 204 -20.31 18.27 10.19
CA THR A 204 -19.03 18.89 10.57
C THR A 204 -17.82 18.06 10.20
N LEU A 205 -18.02 16.85 9.65
CA LEU A 205 -16.94 16.01 9.13
C LEU A 205 -16.16 16.72 8.02
N GLN A 206 -14.84 16.69 8.12
CA GLN A 206 -13.92 17.21 7.12
C GLN A 206 -12.67 16.35 7.03
N ASP A 207 -12.00 16.41 5.87
CA ASP A 207 -10.70 15.77 5.66
C ASP A 207 -9.63 16.42 6.55
N ILE A 208 -8.70 15.61 7.07
CA ILE A 208 -7.47 16.12 7.68
C ILE A 208 -6.45 16.38 6.58
N GLY A 209 -5.77 17.52 6.64
CA GLY A 209 -4.73 17.86 5.67
C GLY A 209 -3.55 16.90 5.75
N SER A 210 -3.19 16.30 4.62
CA SER A 210 -2.05 15.42 4.44
C SER A 210 -0.88 16.15 3.80
N LEU A 211 0.19 16.30 4.57
CA LEU A 211 1.45 16.86 4.11
C LEU A 211 2.14 15.88 3.14
N GLN A 212 2.53 16.37 1.98
CA GLN A 212 3.19 15.61 0.91
C GLN A 212 4.69 15.91 0.88
N ASP A 213 5.47 15.05 0.22
CA ASP A 213 6.93 15.19 0.10
C ASP A 213 7.39 16.46 -0.62
N ASP A 214 6.54 17.05 -1.46
CA ASP A 214 6.77 18.36 -2.12
C ASP A 214 6.32 19.56 -1.27
N ASP A 215 6.03 19.33 0.02
CA ASP A 215 5.47 20.28 0.98
C ASP A 215 4.07 20.81 0.64
N SER A 216 3.41 20.26 -0.39
CA SER A 216 1.99 20.53 -0.62
C SER A 216 1.13 19.87 0.45
N VAL A 217 -0.04 20.45 0.72
CA VAL A 217 -1.06 19.85 1.57
C VAL A 217 -2.23 19.44 0.70
N ARG A 218 -2.64 18.17 0.82
CA ARG A 218 -3.78 17.59 0.11
C ARG A 218 -4.75 17.00 1.10
N ASP A 219 -6.01 16.89 0.75
CA ASP A 219 -6.98 16.22 1.61
C ASP A 219 -6.58 14.75 1.79
N SER A 220 -6.57 14.29 3.04
CA SER A 220 -6.35 12.88 3.34
C SER A 220 -7.50 12.05 2.80
N LEU A 221 -7.19 10.85 2.30
CA LEU A 221 -8.20 9.88 1.87
C LEU A 221 -8.64 8.94 3.00
N HIS A 222 -7.99 9.01 4.16
CA HIS A 222 -8.15 8.06 5.25
C HIS A 222 -8.37 8.73 6.61
N PHE A 223 -7.89 9.95 6.81
CA PHE A 223 -8.03 10.64 8.10
C PHE A 223 -9.06 11.76 8.03
N TYR A 224 -10.03 11.70 8.94
CA TYR A 224 -11.13 12.65 9.02
C TYR A 224 -11.26 13.20 10.43
N ARG A 225 -11.87 14.36 10.58
CA ARG A 225 -12.31 14.87 11.88
C ARG A 225 -13.67 15.56 11.78
N ASP A 226 -14.47 15.40 12.81
CA ASP A 226 -15.60 16.28 13.09
C ASP A 226 -15.21 17.26 14.21
N ASN A 227 -16.17 17.97 14.80
CA ASN A 227 -15.87 18.92 15.89
C ASN A 227 -15.40 18.27 17.20
N LEU A 228 -15.64 16.97 17.40
CA LEU A 228 -15.40 16.25 18.65
C LEU A 228 -14.38 15.12 18.50
N ASN A 229 -14.41 14.42 17.37
CA ASN A 229 -13.77 13.13 17.16
C ASN A 229 -12.86 13.14 15.92
N VAL A 230 -11.93 12.20 15.91
CA VAL A 230 -10.98 11.95 14.82
C VAL A 230 -11.15 10.50 14.37
N TYR A 231 -11.00 10.25 13.08
CA TYR A 231 -11.22 8.94 12.47
C TYR A 231 -10.08 8.56 11.54
N TYR A 232 -9.75 7.27 11.51
CA TYR A 232 -9.08 6.60 10.40
C TYR A 232 -10.09 5.69 9.72
N ASP A 233 -10.39 5.94 8.45
CA ASP A 233 -11.49 5.30 7.72
C ASP A 233 -12.78 5.37 8.58
N GLN A 234 -13.38 4.23 8.93
CA GLN A 234 -14.53 4.17 9.83
C GLN A 234 -14.21 4.13 11.33
N TYR A 235 -12.93 3.99 11.70
CA TYR A 235 -12.51 3.76 13.08
C TYR A 235 -12.25 5.07 13.79
N LYS A 236 -13.01 5.30 14.87
CA LYS A 236 -12.82 6.44 15.78
C LYS A 236 -11.51 6.27 16.56
N LEU A 237 -10.65 7.27 16.47
CA LEU A 237 -9.39 7.33 17.19
C LEU A 237 -9.57 8.05 18.53
N PRO A 238 -8.95 7.58 19.62
CA PRO A 238 -8.88 8.28 20.90
C PRO A 238 -7.90 9.48 20.86
N ILE A 239 -8.04 10.35 19.86
CA ILE A 239 -7.33 11.62 19.68
C ILE A 239 -8.37 12.74 19.69
N LYS A 240 -8.08 13.84 20.40
CA LYS A 240 -8.99 14.99 20.46
C LYS A 240 -9.00 15.71 19.11
N SER A 241 -10.17 16.06 18.61
CA SER A 241 -10.27 16.85 17.39
C SER A 241 -9.79 18.28 17.61
N HIS A 242 -8.92 18.77 16.71
CA HIS A 242 -8.59 20.18 16.54
C HIS A 242 -8.00 20.42 15.14
N SER A 243 -7.98 21.66 14.69
CA SER A 243 -7.50 22.04 13.35
C SER A 243 -5.99 21.94 13.16
N GLY A 244 -5.24 21.60 14.21
CA GLY A 244 -3.78 21.45 14.16
C GLY A 244 -3.33 20.05 13.77
N LEU A 245 -4.23 19.07 13.74
CA LEU A 245 -3.94 17.72 13.29
C LEU A 245 -3.55 17.72 11.81
N TYR A 246 -2.56 16.93 11.45
CA TYR A 246 -2.18 16.70 10.06
C TYR A 246 -1.77 15.25 9.86
N SER A 247 -1.99 14.74 8.65
CA SER A 247 -1.46 13.43 8.26
C SER A 247 -0.19 13.57 7.43
N LEU A 248 0.57 12.50 7.35
CA LEU A 248 1.78 12.38 6.56
C LEU A 248 1.80 11.00 5.91
N ILE A 249 2.12 10.96 4.61
CA ILE A 249 2.43 9.72 3.90
C ILE A 249 3.91 9.81 3.55
N LEU A 250 4.67 8.79 3.92
CA LEU A 250 6.09 8.71 3.59
C LEU A 250 6.26 7.86 2.33
N ASP A 251 6.71 8.48 1.23
CA ASP A 251 6.96 7.76 -0.02
C ASP A 251 7.97 6.63 0.21
N GLY A 252 7.91 5.54 -0.55
CA GLY A 252 8.86 4.42 -0.41
C GLY A 252 8.67 3.55 0.84
N LEU A 253 7.89 3.97 1.84
CA LEU A 253 7.50 3.18 3.01
C LEU A 253 6.09 2.62 2.87
N PHE A 254 5.76 1.99 1.74
CA PHE A 254 4.47 1.34 1.50
C PHE A 254 3.23 2.21 1.68
N GLN A 255 3.38 3.53 1.54
CA GLN A 255 2.30 4.50 1.77
C GLN A 255 1.73 4.42 3.20
N GLU A 256 2.58 4.09 4.18
CA GLU A 256 2.20 4.14 5.59
C GLU A 256 1.75 5.57 5.97
N GLY A 257 0.46 5.70 6.28
CA GLY A 257 -0.17 6.96 6.68
C GLY A 257 -0.08 7.16 8.19
N TYR A 258 0.51 8.28 8.60
CA TYR A 258 0.60 8.70 9.99
C TYR A 258 -0.30 9.90 10.23
N LEU A 259 -0.98 9.94 11.38
CA LEU A 259 -1.66 11.12 11.90
C LEU A 259 -0.83 11.69 13.06
N ILE A 260 -0.54 12.98 13.01
CA ILE A 260 0.28 13.67 14.00
C ILE A 260 -0.60 14.71 14.71
N ASP A 261 -0.60 14.65 16.05
CA ASP A 261 -1.08 15.72 16.90
C ASP A 261 0.10 16.56 17.41
N PRO A 262 0.34 17.76 16.84
CA PRO A 262 1.45 18.60 17.26
C PRO A 262 1.26 19.24 18.65
N GLN A 263 0.05 19.25 19.22
CA GLN A 263 -0.21 19.82 20.54
C GLN A 263 0.15 18.84 21.65
N SER A 264 -0.25 17.57 21.52
CA SER A 264 0.07 16.52 22.50
C SER A 264 1.35 15.76 22.18
N GLY A 265 1.78 15.76 20.92
CA GLY A 265 2.83 14.89 20.41
C GLY A 265 2.38 13.44 20.24
N ASN A 266 1.08 13.16 20.27
CA ASN A 266 0.54 11.84 19.96
C ASN A 266 0.63 11.55 18.46
N VAL A 267 0.81 10.27 18.16
CA VAL A 267 0.92 9.76 16.78
C VAL A 267 0.04 8.54 16.65
N ALA A 268 -0.68 8.44 15.54
CA ALA A 268 -1.32 7.21 15.09
C ALA A 268 -0.73 6.79 13.75
N MET A 269 -0.55 5.49 13.57
CA MET A 269 -0.35 4.88 12.25
C MET A 269 -1.64 4.16 11.92
N ASN A 270 -2.33 4.58 10.86
CA ASN A 270 -3.69 4.14 10.57
C ASN A 270 -4.60 4.26 11.82
N ASP A 271 -5.16 3.16 12.31
CA ASP A 271 -5.97 3.05 13.53
C ASP A 271 -5.18 2.68 14.80
N ILE A 272 -3.86 2.50 14.69
CA ILE A 272 -2.99 2.08 15.79
C ILE A 272 -2.32 3.30 16.42
N LEU A 273 -2.64 3.57 17.68
CA LEU A 273 -1.99 4.65 18.44
C LEU A 273 -0.62 4.24 18.98
N PHE A 274 0.30 5.19 18.95
CA PHE A 274 1.52 5.12 19.72
C PHE A 274 1.19 5.24 21.22
N PRO A 275 1.88 4.49 22.10
CA PRO A 275 1.54 4.52 23.53
C PRO A 275 1.74 5.89 24.16
N GLU A 276 0.66 6.52 24.60
CA GLU A 276 0.62 7.90 25.13
C GLU A 276 1.65 8.15 26.25
N GLN A 277 1.99 7.14 27.07
CA GLN A 277 2.97 7.32 28.14
C GLN A 277 4.39 7.69 27.68
N HIS A 278 4.71 7.48 26.39
CA HIS A 278 6.00 7.87 25.80
C HIS A 278 5.90 9.13 24.92
N ALA A 279 4.71 9.72 24.77
CA ALA A 279 4.57 11.01 24.11
C ALA A 279 5.33 12.12 24.88
N PRO A 280 5.77 13.20 24.22
CA PRO A 280 5.56 13.51 22.81
C PRO A 280 6.51 12.73 21.88
N TYR A 281 6.00 12.40 20.70
CA TYR A 281 6.74 11.79 19.61
C TYR A 281 7.11 12.82 18.54
N GLN A 282 8.32 12.69 17.99
CA GLN A 282 8.81 13.49 16.88
C GLN A 282 9.38 12.58 15.80
N LEU A 283 8.85 12.69 14.58
CA LEU A 283 9.44 12.00 13.42
C LEU A 283 10.87 12.51 13.20
N ILE A 284 11.84 11.59 13.10
CA ILE A 284 13.25 11.96 12.95
C ILE A 284 13.56 12.58 11.57
N SER A 285 12.89 12.10 10.51
CA SER A 285 13.05 12.58 9.14
C SER A 285 11.85 12.20 8.29
N ARG A 286 11.52 13.05 7.32
CA ARG A 286 10.49 12.81 6.30
C ARG A 286 11.04 12.11 5.06
N HIS A 287 12.35 11.93 4.98
CA HIS A 287 13.00 11.25 3.86
C HIS A 287 12.97 9.73 4.04
N SER A 288 12.95 8.99 2.93
CA SER A 288 12.65 7.56 2.95
C SER A 288 13.63 6.67 2.17
N GLN A 289 14.63 7.25 1.50
CA GLN A 289 15.42 6.57 0.48
C GLN A 289 16.36 5.50 1.04
N HIS A 290 16.82 5.66 2.29
CA HIS A 290 17.65 4.71 3.04
C HIS A 290 17.01 4.31 4.37
N VAL A 291 15.69 4.10 4.39
CA VAL A 291 14.98 3.57 5.56
C VAL A 291 13.92 2.54 5.14
N ASN A 292 13.66 1.57 6.01
CA ASN A 292 12.57 0.60 5.87
C ASN A 292 11.42 0.83 6.86
N GLN A 293 11.61 1.73 7.83
CA GLN A 293 10.66 2.11 8.87
C GLN A 293 10.81 3.59 9.17
N ALA A 294 9.69 4.29 9.36
CA ALA A 294 9.66 5.62 9.96
C ALA A 294 10.05 5.52 11.44
N LEU A 295 10.92 6.41 11.90
CA LEU A 295 11.37 6.42 13.29
C LEU A 295 10.87 7.67 14.02
N PHE A 296 10.25 7.45 15.17
CA PHE A 296 9.74 8.49 16.05
C PHE A 296 10.58 8.54 17.32
N LEU A 297 11.16 9.70 17.57
CA LEU A 297 11.88 10.01 18.79
C LEU A 297 10.88 10.39 19.90
N SER A 298 11.16 9.92 21.10
CA SER A 298 10.51 10.35 22.33
C SER A 298 11.58 10.57 23.40
N ARG A 299 11.19 11.06 24.59
CA ARG A 299 12.14 11.24 25.70
C ARG A 299 12.82 9.93 26.11
N ASP A 300 12.14 8.79 26.03
CA ASP A 300 12.64 7.54 26.57
C ASP A 300 12.95 6.49 25.50
N GLY A 301 12.76 6.78 24.21
CA GLY A 301 13.15 5.84 23.16
C GLY A 301 12.94 6.30 21.73
N VAL A 302 13.38 5.43 20.82
CA VAL A 302 13.05 5.48 19.39
C VAL A 302 12.00 4.42 19.10
N PHE A 303 10.91 4.81 18.46
CA PHE A 303 9.74 3.97 18.20
C PHE A 303 9.47 3.85 16.70
N PHE A 304 8.88 2.73 16.29
CA PHE A 304 8.49 2.49 14.90
C PHE A 304 7.29 1.53 14.82
N TYR A 305 6.62 1.53 13.68
CA TYR A 305 5.56 0.57 13.38
C TYR A 305 6.13 -0.76 12.88
N HIS A 306 5.90 -1.86 13.61
CA HIS A 306 6.31 -3.20 13.22
C HIS A 306 5.23 -3.84 12.35
N ARG A 307 5.27 -3.54 11.05
CA ARG A 307 4.26 -3.95 10.06
C ARG A 307 3.80 -5.41 10.11
N GLU A 308 4.71 -6.37 10.25
CA GLU A 308 4.31 -7.80 10.27
C GLU A 308 3.47 -8.18 11.51
N LYS A 309 3.61 -7.42 12.59
CA LYS A 309 2.89 -7.67 13.85
C LYS A 309 1.78 -6.64 14.10
N GLU A 310 1.71 -5.61 13.26
CA GLU A 310 0.78 -4.51 13.37
C GLU A 310 0.77 -3.87 14.77
N ILE A 311 1.97 -3.57 15.31
CA ILE A 311 2.15 -2.95 16.64
C ILE A 311 3.25 -1.89 16.63
N ILE A 312 3.20 -0.96 17.58
CA ILE A 312 4.27 0.01 17.84
C ILE A 312 5.34 -0.61 18.73
N VAL A 313 6.61 -0.52 18.31
CA VAL A 313 7.76 -1.15 19.00
C VAL A 313 8.82 -0.10 19.31
N ARG A 314 9.39 -0.18 20.51
CA ARG A 314 10.58 0.59 20.90
C ARG A 314 11.84 -0.11 20.38
N ALA A 315 12.58 0.56 19.49
CA ALA A 315 13.83 0.08 18.91
C ALA A 315 15.05 0.25 19.84
N GLY A 316 15.03 1.24 20.73
CA GLY A 316 16.17 1.53 21.60
C GLY A 316 16.02 2.84 22.37
N ALA A 317 17.06 3.21 23.10
CA ALA A 317 17.14 4.53 23.74
C ALA A 317 17.24 5.63 22.67
N ASN A 318 16.65 6.79 22.94
CA ASN A 318 16.84 7.97 22.11
C ASN A 318 18.27 8.52 22.33
N PRO A 319 19.14 8.58 21.31
CA PRO A 319 20.50 9.08 21.46
C PRO A 319 20.60 10.61 21.39
N PHE A 320 19.47 11.30 21.17
CA PHE A 320 19.40 12.75 20.93
C PHE A 320 18.73 13.50 22.10
N ILE A 321 19.03 13.07 23.32
CA ILE A 321 18.56 13.76 24.54
C ILE A 321 19.45 14.99 24.77
N ASP A 322 18.81 16.13 25.02
CA ASP A 322 19.44 17.42 25.31
C ASP A 322 20.29 17.98 24.14
N GLY A 323 19.73 18.98 23.46
CA GLY A 323 20.34 19.66 22.33
C GLY A 323 19.49 19.57 21.07
N GLU A 324 19.80 20.39 20.08
CA GLU A 324 19.11 20.37 18.79
C GLU A 324 19.59 19.19 17.95
N LEU A 325 18.66 18.43 17.37
CA LEU A 325 18.94 17.48 16.29
C LEU A 325 18.64 18.20 14.97
N LYS A 326 19.67 18.43 14.17
CA LYS A 326 19.55 19.12 12.89
C LYS A 326 19.79 18.17 11.74
N GLU A 327 18.79 17.97 10.88
CA GLU A 327 18.97 17.29 9.60
C GLU A 327 19.68 18.24 8.62
N ILE A 328 20.94 17.94 8.28
CA ILE A 328 21.77 18.79 7.41
C ILE A 328 21.64 18.41 5.93
N ALA A 329 21.28 17.15 5.66
CA ALA A 329 20.93 16.58 4.38
C ALA A 329 19.97 15.41 4.64
N PRO A 330 19.22 14.93 3.63
CA PRO A 330 18.31 13.81 3.81
C PRO A 330 18.97 12.65 4.55
N LEU A 331 18.39 12.26 5.69
CA LEU A 331 18.84 11.14 6.52
C LEU A 331 20.23 11.33 7.15
N VAL A 332 20.80 12.54 7.14
CA VAL A 332 22.08 12.89 7.76
C VAL A 332 21.90 14.06 8.73
N PHE A 333 22.32 13.86 9.98
CA PHE A 333 22.04 14.75 11.08
C PHE A 333 23.30 15.18 11.80
N THR A 334 23.24 16.34 12.44
CA THR A 334 24.19 16.77 13.45
C THR A 334 23.49 16.94 14.79
N HIS A 335 24.14 16.46 15.84
CA HIS A 335 23.70 16.64 17.23
C HIS A 335 24.96 16.77 18.10
N ASN A 336 25.10 17.87 18.84
CA ASN A 336 26.25 18.13 19.71
C ASN A 336 27.63 17.92 19.00
N ASN A 337 27.79 18.48 17.79
CA ASN A 337 28.95 18.32 16.88
C ASN A 337 29.26 16.89 16.41
N GLN A 338 28.43 15.91 16.76
CA GLN A 338 28.53 14.55 16.27
C GLN A 338 27.60 14.34 15.08
N THR A 339 28.11 13.71 14.02
CA THR A 339 27.30 13.34 12.86
C THR A 339 26.62 11.99 13.08
N TYR A 340 25.35 11.91 12.70
CA TYR A 340 24.54 10.70 12.68
C TYR A 340 23.89 10.54 11.31
N TYR A 341 23.51 9.33 10.96
CA TYR A 341 22.75 9.08 9.73
C TYR A 341 21.86 7.86 9.89
N LEU A 342 20.76 7.85 9.14
CA LEU A 342 19.92 6.68 8.98
C LEU A 342 20.42 5.83 7.83
N GLN A 343 20.34 4.52 7.96
CA GLN A 343 20.61 3.60 6.86
C GLN A 343 19.72 2.37 6.97
N ASP A 344 19.28 1.87 5.82
CA ASP A 344 18.49 0.67 5.73
C ASP A 344 19.35 -0.58 5.59
N SER A 345 18.77 -1.73 5.88
CA SER A 345 19.37 -3.01 5.53
C SER A 345 18.31 -4.09 5.37
N GLU A 346 18.56 -4.98 4.42
CA GLU A 346 17.76 -6.18 4.20
C GLU A 346 18.60 -7.43 4.43
N ILE A 347 18.03 -8.40 5.13
CA ILE A 347 18.61 -9.74 5.24
C ILE A 347 17.75 -10.68 4.41
N TRP A 348 18.39 -11.34 3.45
CA TRP A 348 17.78 -12.32 2.57
C TRP A 348 18.26 -13.72 2.93
N GLY A 349 17.38 -14.70 2.77
CA GLY A 349 17.70 -16.10 2.93
C GLY A 349 18.62 -16.63 1.84
N THR A 350 19.12 -17.85 2.04
CA THR A 350 20.03 -18.50 1.10
C THR A 350 19.27 -19.13 -0.06
N ASN A 351 19.98 -19.62 -1.09
CA ASN A 351 19.35 -20.39 -2.18
C ASN A 351 18.54 -21.59 -1.70
N LYS A 352 18.87 -22.18 -0.53
CA LYS A 352 18.12 -23.30 0.06
C LYS A 352 16.82 -22.84 0.74
N ASN A 353 16.83 -21.63 1.30
CA ASN A 353 15.69 -21.02 1.99
C ASN A 353 15.50 -19.59 1.46
N PRO A 354 15.02 -19.43 0.22
CA PRO A 354 14.93 -18.11 -0.41
C PRO A 354 13.83 -17.26 0.23
N GLY A 355 14.02 -15.94 0.21
CA GLY A 355 13.04 -14.95 0.66
C GLY A 355 13.63 -13.89 1.59
N LEU A 356 12.93 -12.76 1.69
CA LEU A 356 13.27 -11.69 2.62
C LEU A 356 13.03 -12.17 4.06
N ILE A 357 14.07 -12.11 4.90
CA ILE A 357 14.00 -12.50 6.32
C ILE A 357 13.62 -11.30 7.17
N SER A 358 14.28 -10.17 6.95
CA SER A 358 14.04 -8.96 7.73
C SER A 358 14.43 -7.69 7.00
N ARG A 359 13.74 -6.61 7.36
CA ARG A 359 14.07 -5.23 7.00
C ARG A 359 14.39 -4.43 8.24
N SER A 360 15.39 -3.57 8.13
CA SER A 360 15.82 -2.72 9.25
C SER A 360 16.07 -1.29 8.81
N THR A 361 15.85 -0.36 9.74
CA THR A 361 16.37 1.01 9.74
C THR A 361 17.27 1.16 10.96
N LYS A 362 18.45 1.74 10.76
CA LYS A 362 19.45 1.89 11.81
C LYS A 362 19.87 3.34 11.94
N ILE A 363 20.09 3.77 13.17
CA ILE A 363 20.79 5.03 13.46
C ILE A 363 22.26 4.70 13.64
N TYR A 364 23.10 5.24 12.77
CA TYR A 364 24.55 5.16 12.87
C TYR A 364 25.12 6.47 13.39
N ARG A 365 26.11 6.37 14.28
CA ARG A 365 27.02 7.46 14.62
C ARG A 365 28.22 7.40 13.67
N PHE A 366 28.48 8.50 12.98
CA PHE A 366 29.64 8.64 12.09
C PHE A 366 30.94 8.59 12.91
N ASN A 367 31.96 7.88 12.41
CA ASN A 367 33.26 7.83 13.05
C ASN A 367 34.07 9.07 12.64
N GLU A 368 34.00 10.12 13.45
CA GLU A 368 34.62 11.41 13.15
C GLU A 368 36.14 11.29 13.03
N THR A 369 36.70 11.79 11.93
CA THR A 369 38.16 11.89 11.71
C THR A 369 38.70 13.25 12.13
N ASN A 370 37.84 14.28 12.15
CA ASN A 370 38.17 15.65 12.53
C ASN A 370 36.92 16.42 12.99
N ASN A 371 37.11 17.59 13.61
CA ASN A 371 36.04 18.43 14.15
C ASN A 371 35.60 19.58 13.21
N SER A 372 35.99 19.54 11.94
CA SER A 372 35.58 20.57 10.98
C SER A 372 34.06 20.52 10.77
N PRO A 373 33.39 21.66 10.55
CA PRO A 373 31.98 21.64 10.19
C PRO A 373 31.77 21.01 8.82
N TRP A 374 30.54 20.54 8.57
CA TRP A 374 30.09 20.13 7.25
C TRP A 374 29.86 21.36 6.37
N GLU A 375 30.49 21.37 5.19
CA GLU A 375 30.32 22.41 4.18
C GLU A 375 29.69 21.81 2.93
N LYS A 376 28.53 22.32 2.53
CA LYS A 376 27.87 21.87 1.30
C LYS A 376 28.61 22.41 0.08
N VAL A 377 29.03 21.52 -0.82
CA VAL A 377 29.77 21.87 -2.04
C VAL A 377 28.81 22.06 -3.22
N GLY A 378 27.82 21.18 -3.36
CA GLY A 378 26.82 21.29 -4.42
C GLY A 378 25.82 20.13 -4.48
N ASP A 379 24.85 20.27 -5.37
CA ASP A 379 23.73 19.33 -5.54
C ASP A 379 23.84 18.55 -6.86
N LEU A 380 23.38 17.30 -6.85
CA LEU A 380 23.25 16.47 -8.05
C LEU A 380 21.80 16.43 -8.51
N ASP A 381 21.57 16.69 -9.80
CA ASP A 381 20.25 16.68 -10.45
C ASP A 381 19.18 17.42 -9.63
N HIS A 382 19.43 18.69 -9.30
CA HIS A 382 18.53 19.50 -8.48
C HIS A 382 18.16 18.85 -7.12
N ARG A 383 19.12 18.18 -6.47
CA ARG A 383 19.00 17.42 -5.21
C ARG A 383 18.37 16.03 -5.34
N ARG A 384 17.85 15.64 -6.50
CA ARG A 384 17.21 14.31 -6.64
C ARG A 384 18.19 13.17 -6.42
N PHE A 385 19.44 13.32 -6.82
CA PHE A 385 20.39 12.21 -6.78
C PHE A 385 21.24 12.23 -5.52
N GLY A 386 21.42 13.39 -4.90
CA GLY A 386 22.23 13.54 -3.71
C GLY A 386 22.96 14.86 -3.70
N GLN A 387 23.95 14.94 -2.81
CA GLN A 387 24.68 16.17 -2.52
C GLN A 387 26.15 15.85 -2.25
N VAL A 388 27.05 16.75 -2.66
CA VAL A 388 28.46 16.68 -2.28
C VAL A 388 28.72 17.61 -1.12
N TRP A 389 29.38 17.09 -0.10
CA TRP A 389 29.74 17.78 1.12
C TRP A 389 31.23 17.64 1.40
N LYS A 390 31.79 18.61 2.13
CA LYS A 390 33.17 18.63 2.57
C LYS A 390 33.21 18.63 4.09
N LYS A 391 34.17 17.90 4.67
CA LYS A 391 34.48 17.97 6.10
C LYS A 391 36.00 17.98 6.30
N GLY A 392 36.56 19.15 6.60
CA GLY A 392 38.00 19.35 6.56
C GLY A 392 38.50 19.30 5.12
N ASP A 393 39.40 18.38 4.81
CA ASP A 393 39.94 18.17 3.45
C ASP A 393 39.33 16.97 2.71
N GLU A 394 38.39 16.26 3.34
CA GLU A 394 37.70 15.11 2.75
C GLU A 394 36.36 15.50 2.12
N TYR A 395 36.02 14.83 1.02
CA TYR A 395 34.76 14.99 0.31
C TYR A 395 33.87 13.76 0.50
N TYR A 396 32.57 14.01 0.55
CA TYR A 396 31.55 13.01 0.80
C TYR A 396 30.38 13.22 -0.17
N TYR A 397 29.81 12.12 -0.62
CA TYR A 397 28.56 12.08 -1.36
C TYR A 397 27.47 11.54 -0.44
N PHE A 398 26.45 12.36 -0.19
CA PHE A 398 25.23 11.98 0.53
C PHE A 398 24.17 11.61 -0.51
N ASP A 399 23.75 10.36 -0.52
CA ASP A 399 22.89 9.80 -1.55
C ASP A 399 21.40 10.05 -1.26
N ASN A 400 20.65 10.43 -2.30
CA ASN A 400 19.19 10.60 -2.24
C ASN A 400 18.45 9.63 -3.20
N LEU A 401 19.13 8.66 -3.81
CA LEU A 401 18.52 7.68 -4.72
C LEU A 401 17.97 6.47 -3.97
N GLY A 402 18.71 6.00 -2.97
CA GLY A 402 18.30 4.91 -2.09
C GLY A 402 18.56 3.50 -2.61
N SER A 403 18.30 2.54 -1.73
CA SER A 403 18.55 1.11 -1.97
C SER A 403 17.77 0.54 -3.15
N THR A 404 16.64 1.13 -3.53
CA THR A 404 15.86 0.73 -4.72
C THR A 404 16.61 0.94 -6.04
N GLN A 405 17.57 1.86 -6.06
CA GLN A 405 18.49 2.08 -7.19
C GLN A 405 19.79 1.29 -7.07
N LEU A 406 19.84 0.32 -6.14
CA LEU A 406 21.02 -0.47 -5.77
C LEU A 406 22.19 0.36 -5.21
N ILE A 407 21.89 1.55 -4.67
CA ILE A 407 22.84 2.39 -3.94
C ILE A 407 22.52 2.23 -2.45
N ARG A 408 23.34 1.47 -1.73
CA ARG A 408 22.97 0.84 -0.45
C ARG A 408 23.33 1.63 0.81
N TYR A 409 24.07 2.73 0.66
CA TYR A 409 24.59 3.49 1.79
C TYR A 409 24.17 4.95 1.65
N THR A 410 23.82 5.56 2.77
CA THR A 410 23.44 6.98 2.83
C THR A 410 24.63 7.90 2.56
N ILE A 411 25.83 7.49 2.96
CA ILE A 411 27.05 8.29 2.88
C ILE A 411 28.18 7.48 2.23
N TYR A 412 28.79 8.08 1.22
CA TYR A 412 30.02 7.62 0.59
C TYR A 412 31.12 8.66 0.75
N ARG A 413 32.34 8.22 1.06
CA ARG A 413 33.54 9.04 0.89
C ARG A 413 33.90 9.10 -0.59
N VAL A 414 34.23 10.28 -1.08
CA VAL A 414 34.71 10.49 -2.45
C VAL A 414 36.23 10.33 -2.45
N ASP A 415 36.74 9.42 -3.27
CA ASP A 415 38.16 9.06 -3.27
C ASP A 415 39.08 10.19 -3.76
N ASN A 416 38.65 10.95 -4.78
CA ASN A 416 39.50 11.94 -5.43
C ASN A 416 38.74 13.13 -6.02
N GLN A 417 39.47 14.22 -6.28
CA GLN A 417 38.92 15.47 -6.81
C GLN A 417 38.28 15.32 -8.19
N ARG A 418 38.74 14.38 -9.02
CA ARG A 418 38.13 14.12 -10.32
C ARG A 418 36.69 13.65 -10.12
N THR A 419 36.45 12.72 -9.19
CA THR A 419 35.10 12.25 -8.87
C THR A 419 34.21 13.38 -8.34
N VAL A 420 34.73 14.25 -7.47
CA VAL A 420 34.00 15.47 -7.04
C VAL A 420 33.56 16.30 -8.24
N ASN A 421 34.47 16.58 -9.18
CA ASN A 421 34.16 17.37 -10.37
C ASN A 421 33.13 16.69 -11.28
N ARG A 422 33.18 15.35 -11.41
CA ARG A 422 32.19 14.59 -12.17
C ARG A 422 30.81 14.68 -11.54
N LEU A 423 30.71 14.43 -10.23
CA LEU A 423 29.45 14.53 -9.48
C LEU A 423 28.80 15.91 -9.66
N LEU A 424 29.58 17.00 -9.60
CA LEU A 424 29.05 18.36 -9.63
C LEU A 424 28.74 18.92 -11.02
N ASN A 425 29.46 18.46 -12.05
CA ASN A 425 29.43 19.11 -13.37
C ASN A 425 28.90 18.21 -14.50
N GLU A 426 28.87 16.89 -14.31
CA GLU A 426 28.36 15.96 -15.33
C GLU A 426 26.88 15.66 -15.11
N LYS A 427 26.15 15.42 -16.20
CA LYS A 427 24.78 14.94 -16.15
C LYS A 427 24.79 13.42 -15.97
N LEU A 428 24.86 12.99 -14.71
CA LEU A 428 24.88 11.58 -14.33
C LEU A 428 23.48 10.96 -14.33
N LEU A 429 23.42 9.65 -14.56
CA LEU A 429 22.26 8.79 -14.34
C LEU A 429 22.50 7.91 -13.09
N PRO A 430 21.47 7.30 -12.48
CA PRO A 430 21.65 6.44 -11.31
C PRO A 430 22.63 5.27 -11.55
N ARG A 431 22.69 4.77 -12.79
CA ARG A 431 23.68 3.75 -13.18
C ARG A 431 25.13 4.26 -13.12
N ASP A 432 25.36 5.54 -13.36
CA ASP A 432 26.71 6.10 -13.39
C ASP A 432 27.23 6.26 -11.95
N ILE A 433 26.35 6.57 -10.99
CA ILE A 433 26.67 6.54 -9.55
C ILE A 433 27.07 5.13 -9.11
N ARG A 434 26.35 4.10 -9.56
CA ARG A 434 26.74 2.70 -9.29
C ARG A 434 28.11 2.36 -9.84
N VAL A 435 28.44 2.81 -11.06
CA VAL A 435 29.77 2.61 -11.64
C VAL A 435 30.86 3.29 -10.80
N LEU A 436 30.60 4.48 -10.25
CA LEU A 436 31.55 5.12 -9.33
C LEU A 436 31.75 4.31 -8.05
N ILE A 437 30.70 3.70 -7.52
CA ILE A 437 30.78 2.81 -6.34
C ILE A 437 31.55 1.53 -6.69
N ASP A 438 31.24 0.90 -7.82
CA ASP A 438 31.88 -0.35 -8.28
C ASP A 438 33.38 -0.16 -8.58
N ASN A 439 33.80 1.05 -8.94
CA ASN A 439 35.20 1.41 -9.18
C ASN A 439 35.93 1.94 -7.94
N ASP A 440 35.32 1.89 -6.76
CA ASP A 440 35.85 2.44 -5.50
C ASP A 440 36.11 3.98 -5.53
N ASP A 441 35.56 4.70 -6.51
CA ASP A 441 35.56 6.17 -6.53
C ASP A 441 34.64 6.76 -5.44
N LEU A 442 33.59 6.00 -5.07
CA LEU A 442 32.66 6.27 -3.97
C LEU A 442 32.67 5.10 -2.98
N GLN A 443 33.30 5.32 -1.83
CA GLN A 443 33.51 4.26 -0.84
C GLN A 443 32.52 4.39 0.31
N PRO A 444 31.75 3.35 0.66
CA PRO A 444 30.72 3.44 1.68
C PRO A 444 31.31 3.69 3.06
N ILE A 445 30.69 4.60 3.82
CA ILE A 445 31.08 4.85 5.21
C ILE A 445 30.47 3.80 6.15
N ARG A 446 31.27 3.38 7.13
CA ARG A 446 30.82 2.54 8.24
C ARG A 446 30.84 3.35 9.54
N GLY A 447 29.66 3.58 10.10
CA GLY A 447 29.48 4.16 11.43
C GLY A 447 29.35 3.10 12.52
N THR A 448 29.27 3.58 13.76
CA THR A 448 28.91 2.76 14.93
C THR A 448 27.38 2.72 15.04
N GLU A 449 26.79 1.53 15.04
CA GLU A 449 25.34 1.37 15.22
C GLU A 449 24.93 1.80 16.64
N VAL A 450 23.86 2.61 16.73
CA VAL A 450 23.35 3.14 18.02
C VAL A 450 21.94 2.63 18.30
N VAL A 451 21.10 2.52 17.26
CA VAL A 451 19.72 2.03 17.34
C VAL A 451 19.44 1.13 16.15
N HIS A 452 18.68 0.06 16.37
CA HIS A 452 18.29 -0.90 15.35
C HIS A 452 16.78 -1.17 15.40
N ALA A 453 16.02 -0.57 14.49
CA ALA A 453 14.63 -0.93 14.25
C ALA A 453 14.59 -2.09 13.25
N ILE A 454 13.86 -3.16 13.59
CA ILE A 454 13.82 -4.38 12.77
C ILE A 454 12.40 -4.94 12.69
N THR A 455 11.97 -5.23 11.46
CA THR A 455 10.77 -6.03 11.17
C THR A 455 11.24 -7.36 10.62
N LYS A 456 10.98 -8.45 11.34
CA LYS A 456 11.24 -9.82 10.88
C LYS A 456 9.97 -10.41 10.28
N TYR A 457 10.11 -10.99 9.09
CA TYR A 457 9.04 -11.68 8.38
C TYR A 457 9.13 -13.21 8.54
N ARG A 458 10.31 -13.72 8.92
CA ARG A 458 10.60 -15.14 9.12
C ARG A 458 11.54 -15.36 10.30
#